data_AF-A0A1Q9C373-F1
#
_entry.id   AF-A0A1Q9C373-F1
#
_cell.length_a   1.000
_cell.length_b   1.000
_cell.length_c   1.000
_cell.angle_alpha   90.00
_cell.angle_beta   90.00
_cell.angle_gamma   90.00
#
_symmetry.space_group_name_H-M   'P 1'
#
loop_
_entity.id
_entity.type
_entity.pdbx_description
1 polymer ?
#
loop_
_entity_poly.entity_id
_entity_poly.type
_entity_poly.pdbx_seq_one_letter_code
_entity_poly.pdbx_strand_id
1 'polypeptide(L)'
;MGISTSQRIKAIARHLGGQVFCRGWWHEVSGDAQKFKNASRPQAQTRFIQHWKAHRYAFAVYGQGQNDPAADLQRQMATAAAQTGARAAAERGRAGVYEVTAYIQENPASLKTMCFCIGLLLMIFSIVTLINPFAVLFMPRHYLANIYNIMFGVIICICDGKESWMRNCGDVQAKLFQKAFILANPAGRAMFYIYVGTMTMLLVPGDGLWMIIYIILGPMPVRRIRELWDAKEADLKASGAVAIDLDPVP
;
A
#
# COMPACT_ATOMS: atom_id res chain seq x y z
N MET A 1 -22.75 -4.90 30.31
CA MET A 1 -23.28 -4.17 29.12
C MET A 1 -22.31 -4.37 27.96
N GLY A 2 -22.59 -5.34 27.08
CA GLY A 2 -21.69 -5.72 25.99
C GLY A 2 -21.94 -4.86 24.75
N ILE A 3 -20.96 -4.07 24.35
CA ILE A 3 -21.01 -3.33 23.07
C ILE A 3 -20.87 -4.37 21.95
N SER A 4 -21.95 -4.54 21.18
CA SER A 4 -21.99 -5.42 20.01
C SER A 4 -20.82 -5.13 19.07
N THR A 5 -20.11 -6.18 18.66
CA THR A 5 -18.95 -6.15 17.75
C THR A 5 -19.25 -5.37 16.46
N SER A 6 -20.51 -5.35 16.04
CA SER A 6 -20.99 -4.57 14.88
C SER A 6 -20.90 -3.05 15.10
N GLN A 7 -21.14 -2.56 16.32
CA GLN A 7 -21.02 -1.13 16.62
C GLN A 7 -19.56 -0.67 16.70
N ARG A 8 -18.65 -1.54 17.14
CA ARG A 8 -17.20 -1.26 17.16
C ARG A 8 -16.62 -1.16 15.75
N ILE A 9 -17.03 -2.04 14.84
CA ILE A 9 -16.62 -1.99 13.43
C ILE A 9 -17.15 -0.72 12.74
N LYS A 10 -18.39 -0.30 13.04
CA LYS A 10 -18.96 0.96 12.52
C LYS A 10 -18.31 2.23 13.09
N ALA A 11 -17.74 2.17 14.29
CA ALA A 11 -17.01 3.31 14.87
C ALA A 11 -15.62 3.47 14.21
N ILE A 12 -14.90 2.37 14.02
CA ILE A 12 -13.58 2.37 13.37
C ILE A 12 -13.70 2.74 11.88
N ALA A 13 -14.73 2.25 11.18
CA ALA A 13 -14.98 2.58 9.78
C ALA A 13 -15.34 4.07 9.54
N ARG A 14 -15.91 4.75 10.55
CA ARG A 14 -16.19 6.20 10.48
C ARG A 14 -14.95 7.06 10.67
N HIS A 15 -13.93 6.56 11.35
CA HIS A 15 -12.67 7.30 11.53
C HIS A 15 -11.70 7.16 10.37
N LEU A 16 -11.86 6.14 9.51
CA LEU A 16 -10.91 5.84 8.42
C LEU A 16 -11.38 6.28 7.01
N GLY A 17 -12.51 6.97 6.88
CA GLY A 17 -12.88 7.69 5.63
C GLY A 17 -12.87 6.87 4.32
N GLY A 18 -12.90 5.54 4.37
CA GLY A 18 -12.46 4.70 3.25
C GLY A 18 -13.43 3.60 2.80
N GLN A 19 -14.73 3.73 3.06
CA GLN A 19 -15.68 2.65 2.73
C GLN A 19 -16.11 2.58 1.26
N VAL A 20 -15.96 3.65 0.47
CA VAL A 20 -16.43 3.65 -0.93
C VAL A 20 -15.37 3.16 -1.91
N PHE A 21 -14.08 3.29 -1.57
CA PHE A 21 -13.00 3.04 -2.52
C PHE A 21 -12.70 1.55 -2.74
N CYS A 22 -12.74 0.71 -1.69
CA CYS A 22 -12.25 -0.66 -1.80
C CYS A 22 -13.26 -1.67 -2.34
N ARG A 23 -14.58 -1.45 -2.18
CA ARG A 23 -15.60 -2.42 -2.66
C ARG A 23 -15.91 -2.28 -4.15
N GLY A 24 -15.92 -1.06 -4.69
CA GLY A 24 -16.11 -0.83 -6.13
C GLY A 24 -14.89 -1.26 -6.94
N TRP A 25 -13.70 -0.91 -6.47
CA TRP A 25 -12.46 -1.17 -7.21
C TRP A 25 -12.16 -2.67 -7.39
N TRP A 26 -12.46 -3.52 -6.40
CA TRP A 26 -12.14 -4.95 -6.49
C TRP A 26 -13.08 -5.74 -7.42
N HIS A 27 -14.37 -5.39 -7.48
CA HIS A 27 -15.34 -6.04 -8.39
C HIS A 27 -15.18 -5.58 -9.84
N GLU A 28 -14.74 -4.34 -10.06
CA GLU A 28 -14.54 -3.79 -11.40
C GLU A 28 -13.22 -4.26 -12.02
N VAL A 29 -12.13 -4.35 -11.23
CA VAL A 29 -10.84 -4.86 -11.70
C VAL A 29 -10.87 -6.36 -12.01
N SER A 30 -11.69 -7.15 -11.30
CA SER A 30 -11.79 -8.60 -11.54
C SER A 30 -12.67 -8.98 -12.73
N GLY A 31 -13.71 -8.20 -13.04
CA GLY A 31 -14.56 -8.42 -14.22
C GLY A 31 -13.86 -8.05 -15.54
N ASP A 32 -13.04 -6.99 -15.54
CA ASP A 32 -12.41 -6.48 -16.76
C ASP A 32 -11.11 -7.22 -17.10
N ALA A 33 -10.37 -7.74 -16.11
CA ALA A 33 -9.15 -8.50 -16.35
C ALA A 33 -9.37 -9.75 -17.23
N GLN A 34 -10.57 -10.34 -17.19
CA GLN A 34 -10.92 -11.50 -18.01
C GLN A 34 -11.31 -11.12 -19.46
N LYS A 35 -11.78 -9.88 -19.69
CA LYS A 35 -12.03 -9.33 -21.04
C LYS A 35 -10.77 -8.82 -21.73
N PHE A 36 -9.76 -8.37 -20.98
CA PHE A 36 -8.50 -7.87 -21.52
C PHE A 36 -7.61 -8.93 -22.19
N LYS A 37 -7.77 -10.22 -21.84
CA LYS A 37 -6.98 -11.31 -22.47
C LYS A 37 -7.34 -11.59 -23.92
N ASN A 38 -8.53 -11.17 -24.40
CA ASN A 38 -9.01 -11.45 -25.75
C ASN A 38 -9.11 -10.22 -26.67
N ALA A 39 -8.77 -9.03 -26.19
CA ALA A 39 -8.93 -7.78 -26.93
C ALA A 39 -7.59 -7.24 -27.48
N SER A 40 -6.96 -7.97 -28.39
CA SER A 40 -5.73 -7.59 -29.10
C SER A 40 -5.98 -6.66 -30.31
N ARG A 41 -6.94 -5.72 -30.22
CA ARG A 41 -7.24 -4.78 -31.30
C ARG A 41 -7.27 -3.31 -30.80
N PRO A 42 -6.37 -2.44 -31.26
CA PRO A 42 -6.27 -1.04 -30.81
C PRO A 42 -7.54 -0.19 -31.06
N GLN A 43 -8.45 -0.62 -31.94
CA GLN A 43 -9.74 0.06 -32.16
C GLN A 43 -10.79 -0.18 -31.05
N ALA A 44 -10.68 -1.24 -30.26
CA ALA A 44 -11.63 -1.49 -29.17
C ALA A 44 -11.37 -0.57 -27.96
N GLN A 45 -10.10 -0.19 -27.77
CA GLN A 45 -9.66 0.66 -26.65
C GLN A 45 -10.18 2.09 -26.80
N THR A 46 -10.21 2.64 -28.02
CA THR A 46 -10.72 4.00 -28.28
C THR A 46 -12.23 4.11 -28.10
N ARG A 47 -13.00 3.07 -28.47
CA ARG A 47 -14.46 3.04 -28.23
C ARG A 47 -14.80 2.99 -26.74
N PHE A 48 -14.03 2.23 -25.96
CA PHE A 48 -14.24 2.15 -24.52
C PHE A 48 -13.92 3.48 -23.82
N ILE A 49 -12.84 4.17 -24.24
CA ILE A 49 -12.49 5.50 -23.71
C ILE A 49 -13.58 6.54 -24.07
N GLN A 50 -14.14 6.50 -25.27
CA GLN A 50 -15.22 7.41 -25.66
C GLN A 50 -16.53 7.13 -24.90
N HIS A 51 -16.89 5.86 -24.71
CA HIS A 51 -18.08 5.47 -23.95
C HIS A 51 -17.96 5.85 -22.46
N TRP A 52 -16.78 5.67 -21.86
CA TRP A 52 -16.53 6.07 -20.46
C TRP A 52 -16.61 7.57 -20.25
N LYS A 53 -16.14 8.37 -21.22
CA LYS A 53 -16.29 9.83 -21.16
C LYS A 53 -17.77 10.23 -21.17
N ALA A 54 -18.60 9.64 -22.04
CA ALA A 54 -20.03 9.96 -22.14
C ALA A 54 -20.81 9.71 -20.83
N HIS A 55 -20.54 8.60 -20.14
CA HIS A 55 -21.22 8.30 -18.87
C HIS A 55 -20.84 9.23 -17.71
N ARG A 56 -19.61 9.77 -17.71
CA ARG A 56 -19.17 10.73 -16.68
C ARG A 56 -19.85 12.10 -16.80
N TYR A 57 -20.22 12.52 -18.01
CA TYR A 57 -20.90 13.80 -18.21
C TYR A 57 -22.40 13.74 -17.82
N ALA A 58 -23.06 12.59 -17.98
CA ALA A 58 -24.49 12.46 -17.65
C ALA A 58 -24.79 12.55 -16.14
N PHE A 59 -23.85 12.13 -15.28
CA PHE A 59 -24.05 12.17 -13.83
C PHE A 59 -23.82 13.55 -13.21
N ALA A 60 -23.16 14.46 -13.92
CA ALA A 60 -22.88 15.82 -13.44
C ALA A 60 -24.04 16.81 -13.69
N VAL A 61 -25.00 16.48 -14.56
CA VAL A 61 -26.02 17.42 -15.06
C VAL A 61 -27.33 17.40 -14.27
N TYR A 62 -27.62 16.35 -13.48
CA TYR A 62 -28.90 16.20 -12.77
C TYR A 62 -29.06 17.02 -11.46
N GLY A 63 -28.12 17.93 -11.15
CA GLY A 63 -28.11 18.72 -9.90
C GLY A 63 -28.21 20.24 -10.06
N GLN A 64 -28.63 20.75 -11.22
CA GLN A 64 -28.86 22.18 -11.47
C GLN A 64 -30.36 22.49 -11.51
N GLY A 65 -30.99 22.55 -10.33
CA GLY A 65 -32.28 23.20 -10.15
C GLY A 65 -32.08 24.43 -9.27
N GLN A 66 -32.39 25.61 -9.82
CA GLN A 66 -32.39 26.94 -9.19
C GLN A 66 -31.07 27.73 -9.28
N ASN A 67 -31.04 28.64 -10.27
CA ASN A 67 -29.94 29.55 -10.60
C ASN A 67 -29.87 30.70 -9.58
N ASP A 68 -29.26 30.47 -8.43
CA ASP A 68 -28.76 31.56 -7.61
C ASP A 68 -27.39 32.01 -8.15
N PRO A 69 -27.23 33.26 -8.63
CA PRO A 69 -25.95 33.74 -9.16
C PRO A 69 -24.81 33.70 -8.12
N ALA A 70 -25.15 33.67 -6.82
CA ALA A 70 -24.21 33.45 -5.73
C ALA A 70 -23.68 32.00 -5.67
N ALA A 71 -24.51 31.01 -6.02
CA ALA A 71 -24.13 29.60 -6.02
C ALA A 71 -23.17 29.27 -7.18
N ASP A 72 -23.33 29.94 -8.32
CA ASP A 72 -22.44 29.77 -9.48
C ASP A 72 -21.03 30.31 -9.20
N LEU A 73 -20.92 31.44 -8.49
CA LEU A 73 -19.63 31.99 -8.09
C LEU A 73 -18.88 31.05 -7.13
N GLN A 74 -19.57 30.46 -6.15
CA GLN A 74 -18.99 29.48 -5.23
C GLN A 74 -18.51 28.21 -5.95
N ARG A 75 -19.25 27.72 -6.95
CA ARG A 75 -18.84 26.54 -7.74
C ARG A 75 -17.58 26.82 -8.57
N GLN A 76 -17.46 28.01 -9.16
CA GLN A 76 -16.25 28.39 -9.91
C GLN A 76 -15.03 28.50 -8.99
N MET A 77 -15.18 29.10 -7.80
CA MET A 77 -14.09 29.18 -6.83
C MET A 77 -13.69 27.79 -6.29
N ALA A 78 -14.66 26.93 -5.98
CA ALA A 78 -14.39 25.58 -5.50
C ALA A 78 -13.66 24.72 -6.55
N THR A 79 -14.04 24.83 -7.83
CA THR A 79 -13.39 24.09 -8.92
C THR A 79 -11.99 24.60 -9.21
N ALA A 80 -11.76 25.92 -9.18
CA ALA A 80 -10.43 26.51 -9.31
C ALA A 80 -9.51 26.09 -8.16
N ALA A 81 -9.98 26.16 -6.91
CA ALA A 81 -9.22 25.72 -5.74
C ALA A 81 -8.91 24.22 -5.79
N ALA A 82 -9.88 23.39 -6.20
CA ALA A 82 -9.67 21.96 -6.36
C ALA A 82 -8.63 21.63 -7.45
N GLN A 83 -8.63 22.35 -8.58
CA GLN A 83 -7.64 22.15 -9.64
C GLN A 83 -6.24 22.56 -9.18
N THR A 84 -6.10 23.70 -8.49
CA THR A 84 -4.81 24.15 -7.94
C THR A 84 -4.29 23.19 -6.88
N GLY A 85 -5.15 22.70 -5.99
CA GLY A 85 -4.81 21.69 -5.00
C GLY A 85 -4.39 20.36 -5.63
N ALA A 86 -5.10 19.91 -6.68
CA ALA A 86 -4.76 18.69 -7.40
C ALA A 86 -3.41 18.78 -8.13
N ARG A 87 -3.11 19.93 -8.75
CA ARG A 87 -1.81 20.16 -9.40
C ARG A 87 -0.67 20.22 -8.39
N ALA A 88 -0.83 20.97 -7.31
CA ALA A 88 0.17 21.05 -6.24
C ALA A 88 0.42 19.68 -5.58
N ALA A 89 -0.64 18.88 -5.37
CA ALA A 89 -0.52 17.51 -4.87
C ALA A 89 0.19 16.59 -5.87
N ALA A 90 -0.10 16.71 -7.16
CA ALA A 90 0.57 15.93 -8.20
C ALA A 90 2.07 16.28 -8.32
N GLU A 91 2.42 17.56 -8.25
CA GLU A 91 3.80 18.04 -8.31
C GLU A 91 4.60 17.60 -7.07
N ARG A 92 4.03 17.78 -5.87
CA ARG A 92 4.65 17.29 -4.63
C ARG A 92 4.74 15.77 -4.59
N GLY A 93 3.74 15.07 -5.12
CA GLY A 93 3.76 13.62 -5.24
C GLY A 93 4.90 13.15 -6.13
N ARG A 94 5.17 13.83 -7.25
CA ARG A 94 6.28 13.49 -8.15
C ARG A 94 7.64 13.77 -7.50
N ALA A 95 7.82 14.93 -6.85
CA ALA A 95 9.07 15.26 -6.17
C ALA A 95 9.40 14.24 -5.07
N GLY A 96 8.41 13.86 -4.25
CA GLY A 96 8.60 12.84 -3.21
C GLY A 96 8.93 11.45 -3.77
N VAL A 97 8.37 11.06 -4.93
CA VAL A 97 8.73 9.78 -5.56
C VAL A 97 10.19 9.77 -6.01
N TYR A 98 10.69 10.88 -6.58
CA TYR A 98 12.09 10.97 -7.01
C TYR A 98 13.07 10.86 -5.85
N GLU A 99 12.79 11.56 -4.74
CA GLU A 99 13.62 11.54 -3.54
C GLU A 99 13.62 10.16 -2.87
N VAL A 100 12.45 9.51 -2.79
CA VAL A 100 12.33 8.13 -2.29
C VAL A 100 13.09 7.15 -3.19
N THR A 101 13.02 7.30 -4.52
CA THR A 101 13.81 6.44 -5.42
C THR A 101 15.32 6.65 -5.26
N ALA A 102 15.77 7.89 -5.04
CA ALA A 102 17.18 8.18 -4.75
C ALA A 102 17.61 7.53 -3.42
N TYR A 103 16.78 7.63 -2.37
CA TYR A 103 17.03 6.97 -1.08
C TYR A 103 17.07 5.44 -1.16
N ILE A 104 16.17 4.84 -1.96
CA ILE A 104 16.13 3.39 -2.19
C ILE A 104 17.39 2.92 -2.94
N GLN A 105 17.94 3.73 -3.84
CA GLN A 105 19.19 3.41 -4.53
C GLN A 105 20.40 3.42 -3.59
N GLU A 106 20.44 4.34 -2.62
CA GLU A 106 21.59 4.45 -1.73
C GLU A 106 21.63 3.41 -0.60
N ASN A 107 20.49 2.89 -0.12
CA ASN A 107 20.46 1.94 1.01
C ASN A 107 19.48 0.75 0.86
N PRO A 108 19.54 -0.04 -0.23
CA PRO A 108 18.67 -1.20 -0.40
C PRO A 108 18.94 -2.32 0.62
N ALA A 109 20.08 -2.29 1.32
CA ALA A 109 20.46 -3.36 2.26
C ALA A 109 19.68 -3.35 3.58
N SER A 110 19.41 -2.17 4.15
CA SER A 110 18.72 -2.05 5.44
C SER A 110 17.23 -2.39 5.30
N LEU A 111 16.58 -1.91 4.24
CA LEU A 111 15.18 -2.19 3.92
C LEU A 111 14.95 -3.69 3.68
N LYS A 112 15.83 -4.36 2.93
CA LYS A 112 15.77 -5.82 2.72
C LYS A 112 15.85 -6.57 4.04
N THR A 113 16.77 -6.16 4.92
CA THR A 113 16.96 -6.81 6.22
C THR A 113 15.72 -6.63 7.11
N MET A 114 15.14 -5.42 7.15
CA MET A 114 13.91 -5.16 7.91
C MET A 114 12.72 -5.97 7.37
N CYS A 115 12.53 -6.01 6.06
CA CYS A 115 11.43 -6.75 5.44
C CYS A 115 11.58 -8.26 5.67
N PHE A 116 12.80 -8.78 5.57
CA PHE A 116 13.12 -10.16 5.93
C PHE A 116 12.78 -10.47 7.39
N CYS A 117 13.17 -9.60 8.33
CA CYS A 117 12.84 -9.75 9.75
C CYS A 117 11.32 -9.74 10.00
N ILE A 118 10.58 -8.87 9.32
CA ILE A 118 9.11 -8.81 9.42
C ILE A 118 8.48 -10.10 8.88
N GLY A 119 8.91 -10.58 7.71
CA GLY A 119 8.44 -11.84 7.15
C GLY A 119 8.71 -13.03 8.07
N LEU A 120 9.89 -13.05 8.70
CA LEU A 120 10.28 -14.08 9.67
C LEU A 120 9.42 -14.05 10.93
N LEU A 121 9.20 -12.87 11.52
CA LEU A 121 8.32 -12.71 12.67
C LEU A 121 6.90 -13.14 12.36
N LEU A 122 6.38 -12.74 11.19
CA LEU A 122 5.03 -13.10 10.74
C LEU A 122 4.87 -14.62 10.58
N MET A 123 5.91 -15.30 10.08
CA MET A 123 5.94 -16.76 10.00
C MET A 123 5.97 -17.41 11.40
N ILE A 124 6.84 -16.96 12.30
CA ILE A 124 6.96 -17.51 13.67
C ILE A 124 5.64 -17.33 14.42
N PHE A 125 5.04 -16.13 14.38
CA PHE A 125 3.75 -15.88 15.02
C PHE A 125 2.65 -16.79 14.47
N SER A 126 2.62 -17.00 13.15
CA SER A 126 1.63 -17.87 12.54
C SER A 126 1.82 -19.33 12.95
N ILE A 127 3.05 -19.81 13.09
CA ILE A 127 3.37 -21.16 13.61
C ILE A 127 2.93 -21.30 15.06
N VAL A 128 3.29 -20.34 15.93
CA VAL A 128 2.87 -20.33 17.34
C VAL A 128 1.33 -20.36 17.46
N THR A 129 0.63 -19.61 16.60
CA THR A 129 -0.83 -19.61 16.58
C THR A 129 -1.42 -20.96 16.13
N LEU A 130 -0.74 -21.69 15.23
CA LEU A 130 -1.16 -23.02 14.80
C LEU A 130 -0.94 -24.10 15.87
N ILE A 131 0.09 -23.98 16.71
CA ILE A 131 0.45 -24.95 17.75
C ILE A 131 -0.58 -24.97 18.91
N ASN A 132 -1.52 -24.02 18.97
CA ASN A 132 -2.63 -24.04 19.91
C ASN A 132 -3.94 -24.53 19.24
N PRO A 133 -4.08 -25.85 18.95
CA PRO A 133 -5.24 -26.37 18.23
C PRO A 133 -6.52 -26.26 19.05
N PHE A 134 -6.44 -26.25 20.38
CA PHE A 134 -7.60 -26.24 21.27
C PHE A 134 -8.40 -24.94 21.20
N ALA A 135 -7.77 -23.80 20.90
CA ALA A 135 -8.45 -22.54 20.67
C ALA A 135 -8.97 -22.38 19.22
N VAL A 136 -8.32 -23.03 18.25
CA VAL A 136 -8.56 -22.79 16.82
C VAL A 136 -9.60 -23.73 16.21
N LEU A 137 -9.85 -24.90 16.83
CA LEU A 137 -10.79 -25.91 16.32
C LEU A 137 -12.22 -25.40 16.13
N PHE A 138 -12.61 -24.35 16.85
CA PHE A 138 -13.96 -23.78 16.76
C PHE A 138 -14.15 -22.72 15.66
N MET A 139 -13.08 -22.26 15.00
CA MET A 139 -13.18 -21.27 13.93
C MET A 139 -12.23 -21.56 12.76
N PRO A 140 -12.64 -22.38 11.77
CA PRO A 140 -11.79 -22.79 10.64
C PRO A 140 -11.24 -21.60 9.82
N ARG A 141 -11.90 -20.45 9.88
CA ARG A 141 -11.46 -19.21 9.24
C ARG A 141 -10.08 -18.74 9.74
N HIS A 142 -9.78 -18.88 11.03
CA HIS A 142 -8.50 -18.43 11.59
C HIS A 142 -7.34 -19.33 11.16
N TYR A 143 -7.60 -20.64 11.05
CA TYR A 143 -6.62 -21.61 10.56
C TYR A 143 -6.19 -21.30 9.12
N LEU A 144 -7.16 -21.03 8.25
CA LEU A 144 -6.90 -20.71 6.85
C LEU A 144 -6.08 -19.42 6.71
N ALA A 145 -6.42 -18.40 7.51
CA ALA A 145 -5.67 -17.14 7.51
C ALA A 145 -4.22 -17.32 7.99
N ASN A 146 -3.98 -18.12 9.03
CA ASN A 146 -2.63 -18.42 9.50
C ASN A 146 -1.80 -19.17 8.45
N ILE A 147 -2.39 -20.10 7.71
CA ILE A 147 -1.71 -20.78 6.61
C ILE A 147 -1.31 -19.78 5.52
N TYR A 148 -2.22 -18.88 5.13
CA TYR A 148 -1.89 -17.83 4.14
C TYR A 148 -0.77 -16.93 4.64
N ASN A 149 -0.79 -16.54 5.91
CA ASN A 149 0.28 -15.74 6.50
C ASN A 149 1.64 -16.46 6.48
N ILE A 150 1.70 -17.75 6.80
CA ILE A 150 2.93 -18.54 6.69
C ILE A 150 3.43 -18.52 5.24
N MET A 151 2.56 -18.81 4.28
CA MET A 151 2.92 -18.81 2.86
C MET A 151 3.46 -17.46 2.40
N PHE A 152 2.82 -16.36 2.78
CA PHE A 152 3.29 -15.02 2.45
C PHE A 152 4.61 -14.67 3.17
N GLY A 153 4.76 -15.04 4.44
CA GLY A 153 6.01 -14.87 5.19
C GLY A 153 7.19 -15.59 4.51
N VAL A 154 6.98 -16.83 4.06
CA VAL A 154 8.00 -17.58 3.29
C VAL A 154 8.33 -16.88 1.97
N ILE A 155 7.32 -16.41 1.23
CA ILE A 155 7.55 -15.67 -0.02
C ILE A 155 8.38 -14.41 0.23
N ILE A 156 8.08 -13.64 1.28
CA ILE A 156 8.85 -12.45 1.67
C ILE A 156 10.30 -12.84 1.99
N CYS A 157 10.51 -13.88 2.79
CA CYS A 157 11.84 -14.38 3.13
C CYS A 157 12.65 -14.84 1.91
N ILE A 158 12.01 -15.44 0.91
CA ILE A 158 12.68 -15.84 -0.35
C ILE A 158 13.00 -14.61 -1.22
N CYS A 159 12.10 -13.63 -1.27
CA CYS A 159 12.28 -12.43 -2.10
C CYS A 159 13.40 -11.52 -1.58
N ASP A 160 13.53 -11.37 -0.26
CA ASP A 160 14.53 -10.52 0.38
C ASP A 160 15.71 -11.30 0.99
N GLY A 161 15.72 -12.62 0.86
CA GLY A 161 16.81 -13.47 1.28
C GLY A 161 18.12 -13.13 0.57
N LYS A 162 19.24 -13.26 1.28
CA LYS A 162 20.57 -13.06 0.69
C LYS A 162 20.78 -14.06 -0.43
N GLU A 163 21.29 -13.60 -1.57
CA GLU A 163 21.47 -14.44 -2.77
C GLU A 163 22.35 -15.67 -2.48
N SER A 164 23.33 -15.54 -1.58
CA SER A 164 24.18 -16.65 -1.14
C SER A 164 23.40 -17.78 -0.45
N TRP A 165 22.32 -17.47 0.27
CA TRP A 165 21.46 -18.48 0.89
C TRP A 165 20.56 -19.14 -0.16
N MET A 166 20.06 -18.36 -1.13
CA MET A 166 19.16 -18.86 -2.16
C MET A 166 19.85 -19.78 -3.17
N ARG A 167 21.14 -19.54 -3.46
CA ARG A 167 21.96 -20.45 -4.29
C ARG A 167 22.09 -21.84 -3.65
N ASN A 168 22.25 -21.91 -2.33
CA ASN A 168 22.31 -23.18 -1.60
C ASN A 168 20.95 -23.91 -1.58
N CYS A 169 19.84 -23.19 -1.74
CA CYS A 169 18.49 -23.76 -1.78
C CYS A 169 18.03 -24.13 -3.21
N GLY A 170 18.89 -24.14 -4.23
CA GLY A 170 18.54 -24.64 -5.56
C GLY A 170 17.75 -23.67 -6.45
N ASP A 171 18.16 -22.40 -6.47
CA ASP A 171 17.63 -21.33 -7.33
C ASP A 171 16.10 -21.12 -7.21
N VAL A 172 15.55 -21.37 -6.02
CA VAL A 172 14.13 -21.18 -5.72
C VAL A 172 13.69 -19.73 -6.01
N GLN A 173 14.56 -18.76 -5.75
CA GLN A 173 14.31 -17.35 -6.04
C GLN A 173 14.13 -17.09 -7.54
N ALA A 174 14.99 -17.68 -8.40
CA ALA A 174 14.87 -17.54 -9.85
C ALA A 174 13.59 -18.20 -10.38
N LYS A 175 13.24 -19.39 -9.87
CA LYS A 175 11.98 -20.08 -10.21
C LYS A 175 10.76 -19.27 -9.78
N LEU A 176 10.81 -18.66 -8.59
CA LEU A 176 9.76 -17.79 -8.09
C LEU A 176 9.57 -16.57 -8.99
N PHE A 177 10.65 -15.87 -9.36
CA PHE A 177 10.60 -14.72 -10.26
C PHE A 177 10.17 -15.08 -11.68
N GLN A 178 10.51 -16.29 -12.16
CA GLN A 178 10.04 -16.77 -13.46
C GLN A 178 8.52 -17.00 -13.48
N LYS A 179 7.93 -17.46 -12.37
CA LYS A 179 6.48 -17.68 -12.25
C LYS A 179 5.73 -16.41 -11.86
N ALA A 180 6.34 -15.54 -11.08
CA ALA A 180 5.75 -14.32 -10.53
C ALA A 180 6.54 -13.08 -10.98
N PHE A 181 6.42 -12.73 -12.26
CA PHE A 181 7.14 -11.59 -12.86
C PHE A 181 6.87 -10.26 -12.13
N ILE A 182 5.68 -10.11 -11.54
CA ILE A 182 5.32 -8.93 -10.72
C ILE A 182 6.29 -8.77 -9.54
N LEU A 183 6.72 -9.88 -8.91
CA LEU A 183 7.64 -9.86 -7.78
C LEU A 183 9.09 -9.61 -8.20
N ALA A 184 9.46 -9.81 -9.47
CA ALA A 184 10.77 -9.45 -9.97
C ALA A 184 10.95 -7.92 -10.02
N ASN A 185 9.86 -7.20 -10.29
CA ASN A 185 9.88 -5.74 -10.37
C ASN A 185 9.88 -5.12 -8.95
N PRO A 186 10.80 -4.17 -8.63
CA PRO A 186 10.81 -3.48 -7.33
C PRO A 186 9.46 -2.85 -6.96
N ALA A 187 8.73 -2.29 -7.94
CA ALA A 187 7.40 -1.72 -7.70
C ALA A 187 6.37 -2.80 -7.30
N GLY A 188 6.42 -3.97 -7.93
CA GLY A 188 5.51 -5.07 -7.60
C GLY A 188 5.82 -5.69 -6.24
N ARG A 189 7.08 -5.72 -5.80
CA ARG A 189 7.45 -6.09 -4.42
C ARG A 189 6.89 -5.12 -3.39
N ALA A 190 7.02 -3.81 -3.63
CA ALA A 190 6.45 -2.80 -2.73
C ALA A 190 4.92 -2.95 -2.61
N MET A 191 4.21 -3.12 -3.73
CA MET A 191 2.77 -3.36 -3.74
C MET A 191 2.39 -4.65 -3.02
N PHE A 192 3.17 -5.72 -3.20
CA PHE A 192 2.97 -6.97 -2.49
C PHE A 192 3.15 -6.80 -0.98
N TYR A 193 4.16 -6.08 -0.51
CA TYR A 193 4.35 -5.81 0.92
C TYR A 193 3.23 -4.95 1.51
N ILE A 194 2.74 -3.94 0.78
CA ILE A 194 1.57 -3.16 1.19
C ILE A 194 0.34 -4.07 1.29
N TYR A 195 0.14 -4.96 0.33
CA TYR A 195 -0.96 -5.92 0.35
C TYR A 195 -0.87 -6.87 1.57
N VAL A 196 0.30 -7.48 1.82
CA VAL A 196 0.49 -8.37 2.97
C VAL A 196 0.34 -7.61 4.29
N GLY A 197 0.90 -6.41 4.38
CA GLY A 197 0.77 -5.56 5.56
C GLY A 197 -0.68 -5.16 5.86
N THR A 198 -1.43 -4.74 4.85
CA THR A 198 -2.86 -4.40 5.00
C THR A 198 -3.71 -5.63 5.32
N MET A 199 -3.45 -6.77 4.68
CA MET A 199 -4.12 -8.04 4.98
C MET A 199 -3.86 -8.48 6.43
N THR A 200 -2.60 -8.36 6.89
CA THR A 200 -2.21 -8.64 8.28
C THR A 200 -2.93 -7.70 9.25
N MET A 201 -2.96 -6.38 8.99
CA MET A 201 -3.68 -5.42 9.83
C MET A 201 -5.17 -5.72 9.95
N LEU A 202 -5.81 -6.16 8.87
CA LEU A 202 -7.23 -6.53 8.87
C LEU A 202 -7.50 -7.84 9.63
N LEU A 203 -6.49 -8.69 9.76
CA LEU A 203 -6.59 -10.00 10.40
C LEU A 203 -6.24 -9.99 11.87
N VAL A 204 -5.62 -8.92 12.38
CA VAL A 204 -5.33 -8.76 13.80
C VAL A 204 -6.64 -8.85 14.59
N PRO A 205 -6.89 -9.95 15.32
CA PRO A 205 -8.03 -10.00 16.22
C PRO A 205 -7.81 -8.95 17.31
N GLY A 206 -8.90 -8.39 17.84
CA GLY A 206 -8.86 -7.36 18.87
C GLY A 206 -8.34 -7.82 20.24
N ASP A 207 -7.51 -8.86 20.25
CA ASP A 207 -6.93 -9.47 21.43
C ASP A 207 -5.70 -8.64 21.86
N GLY A 208 -5.61 -8.35 23.16
CA GLY A 208 -4.62 -7.42 23.73
C GLY A 208 -3.14 -7.77 23.45
N LEU A 209 -2.84 -9.01 23.08
CA LEU A 209 -1.49 -9.47 22.74
C LEU A 209 -0.95 -8.75 21.48
N TRP A 210 -1.81 -8.47 20.50
CA TRP A 210 -1.42 -7.70 19.32
C TRP A 210 -1.16 -6.23 19.62
N MET A 211 -1.91 -5.65 20.54
CA MET A 211 -1.67 -4.28 21.01
C MET A 211 -0.27 -4.16 21.65
N ILE A 212 0.16 -5.18 22.41
CA ILE A 212 1.51 -5.26 23.00
C ILE A 212 2.58 -5.36 21.91
N ILE A 213 2.38 -6.20 20.88
CA ILE A 213 3.32 -6.30 19.75
C ILE A 213 3.45 -4.95 19.03
N TYR A 214 2.34 -4.25 18.75
CA TYR A 214 2.38 -2.93 18.12
C TYR A 214 3.03 -1.86 19.01
N ILE A 215 2.83 -1.93 20.33
CA ILE A 215 3.50 -1.04 21.29
C ILE A 215 5.00 -1.32 21.37
N ILE A 216 5.44 -2.56 21.16
CA ILE A 216 6.87 -2.93 21.18
C ILE A 216 7.53 -2.63 19.82
N LEU A 217 6.83 -2.87 18.71
CA LEU A 217 7.31 -2.60 17.35
C LEU A 217 7.20 -1.11 16.94
N GLY A 218 6.31 -0.32 17.54
CA GLY A 218 6.15 1.10 17.21
C GLY A 218 7.36 1.98 17.57
N PRO A 219 7.94 1.89 18.78
CA PRO A 219 9.00 2.80 19.21
C PRO A 219 10.40 2.39 18.73
N MET A 220 10.65 1.10 18.49
CA MET A 220 12.03 0.61 18.26
C MET A 220 12.60 0.95 16.86
N PRO A 221 11.85 0.77 15.74
CA PRO A 221 12.33 1.12 14.41
C PRO A 221 12.35 2.63 14.19
N VAL A 222 11.36 3.37 14.72
CA VAL A 222 11.23 4.81 14.47
C VAL A 222 12.38 5.60 15.09
N ARG A 223 12.84 5.23 16.30
CA ARG A 223 13.98 5.90 16.93
C ARG A 223 15.28 5.66 16.18
N ARG A 224 15.58 4.42 15.81
CA ARG A 224 16.83 4.10 15.10
C ARG A 224 16.82 4.60 13.65
N ILE A 225 15.67 4.60 12.98
CA ILE A 225 15.53 5.22 11.65
C ILE A 225 15.72 6.74 11.77
N ARG A 226 15.19 7.37 12.83
CA ARG A 226 15.41 8.80 13.08
C ARG A 226 16.86 9.13 13.37
N GLU A 227 17.55 8.36 14.20
CA GLU A 227 18.99 8.55 14.46
C GLU A 227 19.84 8.42 13.19
N LEU A 228 19.56 7.42 12.36
CA LEU A 228 20.25 7.24 11.08
C LEU A 228 19.91 8.35 10.08
N TRP A 229 18.67 8.86 10.11
CA TRP A 229 18.25 10.00 9.30
C TRP A 229 18.97 11.28 9.71
N ASP A 230 18.99 11.57 11.01
CA ASP A 230 19.63 12.76 11.58
C ASP A 230 21.15 12.75 11.31
N ALA A 231 21.80 11.59 11.42
CA ALA A 231 23.22 11.44 11.08
C ALA A 231 23.51 11.70 9.59
N LYS A 232 22.66 11.19 8.69
CA LYS A 232 22.80 11.44 7.24
C LYS A 232 22.52 12.90 6.88
N GLU A 233 21.57 13.54 7.54
CA GLU A 233 21.28 14.96 7.32
C GLU A 233 22.47 15.84 7.73
N ALA A 234 23.19 15.46 8.80
CA ALA A 234 24.44 16.12 9.19
C ALA A 234 25.54 15.96 8.13
N ASP A 235 25.71 14.75 7.57
CA ASP A 235 26.70 14.49 6.51
C ASP A 235 26.37 15.24 5.20
N LEU A 236 25.08 15.32 4.83
CA LEU A 236 24.63 16.07 3.66
C LEU A 236 24.88 17.57 3.81
N LYS A 237 24.66 18.13 5.01
CA LYS A 237 24.99 19.52 5.34
C LYS A 237 26.51 19.75 5.31
N ALA A 238 27.30 18.82 5.83
CA ALA A 238 28.76 18.91 5.82
C ALA A 238 29.37 18.82 4.41
N SER A 239 28.71 18.08 3.50
CA SER A 239 29.19 17.87 2.12
C SER A 239 28.92 19.04 1.18
N GLY A 240 28.24 20.12 1.64
CA GLY A 240 27.99 21.32 0.83
C GLY A 240 27.06 21.11 -0.37
N ALA A 241 26.35 19.98 -0.45
CA ALA A 241 25.52 19.61 -1.59
C ALA A 241 24.16 20.33 -1.65
N VAL A 242 23.82 21.15 -0.65
CA VAL A 242 22.53 21.87 -0.58
C VAL A 242 22.78 23.37 -0.49
N ALA A 243 23.24 23.91 -1.62
CA ALA A 243 22.91 25.25 -2.04
C ALA A 243 22.65 25.21 -3.55
N ILE A 244 21.64 24.43 -3.96
CA ILE A 244 20.95 24.76 -5.21
C ILE A 244 20.11 25.97 -4.85
N ASP A 245 20.74 27.14 -4.91
CA ASP A 245 20.07 28.42 -4.89
C ASP A 245 19.12 28.42 -6.08
N LEU A 246 17.84 28.17 -5.81
CA LEU A 246 16.79 28.37 -6.80
C LEU A 246 16.67 29.89 -6.95
N ASP A 247 17.53 30.45 -7.80
CA ASP A 247 17.43 31.85 -8.21
C ASP A 247 15.97 32.12 -8.62
N PRO A 248 15.36 33.21 -8.09
CA PRO A 248 14.00 33.56 -8.46
C PRO A 248 13.97 33.84 -9.96
N VAL A 249 13.29 32.97 -10.71
CA VAL A 249 13.02 33.18 -12.13
C VAL A 249 12.17 34.46 -12.26
N PRO A 250 12.64 35.47 -13.02
CA PRO A 250 11.95 36.75 -13.17
C PRO A 250 10.62 36.65 -13.93
#